data_AF-A0A0D2JPY8-F1
#
_entry.id   AF-A0A0D2JPY8-F1
#
_cell.length_a   1.000
_cell.length_b   1.000
_cell.length_c   1.000
_cell.angle_alpha   90.00
_cell.angle_beta   90.00
_cell.angle_gamma   90.00
#
_symmetry.space_group_name_H-M   'P 1'
#
loop_
_entity.id
_entity.type
_entity.pdbx_description
1 polymer ?
#
loop_
_entity_poly.entity_id
_entity_poly.type
_entity_poly.pdbx_seq_one_letter_code
_entity_poly.pdbx_strand_id
1 'polypeptide(L)'
;MQGFERRSPNHLYRNSLVAIFLRKLEYCSAILFLTTNRVSEFDDAILSRIHLPLKYDNLGLEERRSVWQNTLKRADTPHGGACIKDLGSLTAPKLNGWQIKNVVAAAHALAMQGNAPVTDQHIQLALDVSEEFIKEFYRPPERMYS
;
A
#
# COMPACT_ATOMS: atom_id res chain seq x y z
N MET A 1 31.98 -35.31 -4.24
CA MET A 1 31.80 -33.92 -4.68
C MET A 1 30.73 -33.28 -3.80
N GLN A 2 31.12 -32.17 -3.15
CA GLN A 2 30.34 -31.09 -2.51
C GLN A 2 28.87 -31.37 -2.13
N GLY A 3 28.40 -31.18 -0.90
CA GLY A 3 28.92 -30.50 0.27
C GLY A 3 27.70 -30.15 1.13
N PHE A 4 27.76 -30.47 2.42
CA PHE A 4 26.73 -30.15 3.41
C PHE A 4 26.23 -28.71 3.24
N GLU A 5 25.04 -28.54 2.65
CA GLU A 5 24.31 -27.28 2.74
C GLU A 5 24.01 -27.05 4.22
N ARG A 6 24.58 -25.97 4.72
CA ARG A 6 24.53 -25.55 6.11
C ARG A 6 23.09 -25.64 6.62
N ARG A 7 22.84 -26.57 7.54
CA ARG A 7 21.71 -26.49 8.48
C ARG A 7 21.91 -25.23 9.31
N SER A 8 21.54 -24.07 8.77
CA SER A 8 21.51 -22.85 9.55
C SER A 8 20.39 -23.01 10.58
N PRO A 9 20.60 -22.63 11.85
CA PRO A 9 19.56 -22.70 12.88
C PRO A 9 18.29 -21.92 12.48
N ASN A 10 18.44 -20.88 11.64
CA ASN A 10 17.33 -20.14 11.06
C ASN A 10 16.43 -20.99 10.13
N HIS A 11 17.00 -21.90 9.34
CA HIS A 11 16.20 -22.80 8.49
C HIS A 11 15.41 -23.81 9.32
N LEU A 12 16.02 -24.36 10.37
CA LEU A 12 15.31 -25.29 11.27
C LEU A 12 14.16 -24.60 11.99
N TYR A 13 14.38 -23.37 12.47
CA TYR A 13 13.33 -22.57 13.11
C TYR A 13 12.19 -22.23 12.15
N ARG A 14 12.50 -21.75 10.94
CA ARG A 14 11.50 -21.47 9.90
C ARG A 14 10.68 -22.71 9.55
N ASN A 15 11.32 -23.85 9.30
CA ASN A 15 10.64 -25.09 8.96
C ASN A 15 9.74 -25.59 10.10
N SER A 16 10.17 -25.43 11.35
CA SER A 16 9.36 -25.78 12.52
C SER A 16 8.09 -24.93 12.62
N LEU A 17 8.20 -23.62 12.35
CA LEU A 17 7.05 -22.72 12.34
C LEU A 17 6.09 -23.02 11.20
N VAL A 18 6.59 -23.33 10.00
CA VAL A 18 5.76 -23.75 8.86
C VAL A 18 4.99 -25.03 9.20
N ALA A 19 5.64 -26.03 9.79
CA ALA A 19 4.97 -27.28 10.20
C ALA A 19 3.87 -27.05 11.24
N ILE A 20 4.14 -26.21 12.25
CA ILE A 20 3.12 -25.83 13.26
C ILE A 20 1.97 -25.08 12.60
N PHE A 21 2.27 -24.15 11.70
CA PHE A 21 1.29 -23.35 10.98
C PHE A 21 0.38 -24.22 10.10
N LEU A 22 0.94 -25.12 9.29
CA LEU A 22 0.19 -26.07 8.47
C LEU A 22 -0.75 -26.93 9.31
N ARG A 23 -0.27 -27.42 10.45
CA ARG A 23 -1.11 -28.17 11.39
C ARG A 23 -2.28 -27.34 11.89
N LYS A 24 -2.11 -26.04 12.14
CA LYS A 24 -3.21 -25.15 12.54
C LYS A 24 -4.18 -24.89 11.40
N LEU A 25 -3.72 -24.79 10.15
CA LEU A 25 -4.58 -24.62 8.98
C LEU A 25 -5.53 -25.82 8.78
N GLU A 26 -5.07 -27.05 9.04
CA GLU A 26 -5.88 -28.26 8.89
C GLU A 26 -7.08 -28.29 9.85
N TYR A 27 -6.96 -27.70 11.04
CA TYR A 27 -8.03 -27.65 12.03
C TYR A 27 -8.82 -26.34 12.01
N CYS A 28 -8.50 -25.41 11.10
CA CYS A 28 -9.24 -24.15 11.00
C CYS A 28 -10.58 -24.42 10.31
N SER A 29 -11.68 -24.40 11.08
CA SER A 29 -13.05 -24.54 10.57
C SER A 29 -13.66 -23.21 10.10
N ALA A 30 -12.87 -22.15 10.04
CA ALA A 30 -13.29 -20.80 9.66
C ALA A 30 -12.62 -20.34 8.36
N ILE A 31 -13.10 -19.23 7.80
CA ILE A 31 -12.46 -18.56 6.66
C ILE A 31 -11.22 -17.82 7.18
N LEU A 32 -10.05 -18.17 6.66
CA LEU A 32 -8.79 -17.52 6.98
C LEU A 32 -8.35 -16.60 5.83
N PHE A 33 -8.04 -15.35 6.17
CA PHE A 33 -7.40 -14.40 5.25
C PHE A 33 -5.91 -14.31 5.57
N LEU A 34 -5.07 -14.50 4.56
CA LEU A 34 -3.61 -14.33 4.65
C LEU A 34 -3.18 -13.24 3.66
N THR A 35 -2.26 -12.38 4.10
CA THR A 35 -1.67 -11.32 3.28
C THR A 35 -0.15 -11.44 3.29
N THR A 36 0.49 -11.22 2.15
CA THR A 36 1.96 -11.17 2.06
C THR A 36 2.39 -10.11 1.05
N ASN A 37 3.40 -9.33 1.42
CA ASN A 37 4.06 -8.38 0.52
C ASN A 37 5.26 -9.04 -0.21
N ARG A 38 5.53 -10.33 0.06
CA ARG A 38 6.69 -11.08 -0.46
C ARG A 38 6.24 -12.46 -0.92
N VAL A 39 5.43 -12.50 -1.98
CA VAL A 39 4.93 -13.78 -2.53
C VAL A 39 6.06 -14.70 -3.00
N SER A 40 7.18 -14.15 -3.48
CA SER A 40 8.36 -14.91 -3.95
C SER A 40 9.13 -15.61 -2.83
N GLU A 41 8.98 -15.15 -1.59
CA GLU A 41 9.62 -15.77 -0.42
C GLU A 41 8.65 -16.66 0.36
N PHE A 42 7.40 -16.73 -0.09
CA PHE A 42 6.34 -17.46 0.57
C PHE A 42 6.53 -18.97 0.41
N ASP A 43 6.15 -19.74 1.41
CA ASP A 43 6.45 -21.17 1.47
C ASP A 43 5.48 -21.99 0.59
N ASP A 44 6.02 -22.83 -0.29
CA ASP A 44 5.25 -23.63 -1.24
C ASP A 44 4.27 -24.59 -0.55
N ALA A 45 4.63 -25.14 0.62
CA ALA A 45 3.72 -26.02 1.35
C ALA A 45 2.53 -25.24 1.91
N ILE A 46 2.73 -23.97 2.30
CA ILE A 46 1.64 -23.08 2.70
C ILE A 46 0.77 -22.73 1.49
N LEU A 47 1.36 -22.39 0.33
CA LEU A 47 0.60 -22.11 -0.90
C LEU A 47 -0.32 -23.27 -1.28
N SER A 48 0.15 -24.52 -1.13
CA SER A 48 -0.63 -25.71 -1.46
C SER A 48 -1.93 -25.85 -0.66
N ARG A 49 -2.05 -25.15 0.48
CA ARG A 49 -3.25 -25.15 1.35
C ARG A 49 -4.11 -23.90 1.20
N ILE A 50 -3.76 -23.01 0.27
CA ILE A 50 -4.57 -21.83 -0.07
C ILE A 50 -5.52 -22.20 -1.20
N HIS A 51 -6.82 -22.24 -0.88
CA HIS A 51 -7.88 -22.55 -1.85
C HIS A 51 -8.05 -21.49 -2.93
N LEU A 52 -7.86 -20.21 -2.57
CA LEU A 52 -8.04 -19.08 -3.48
C LEU A 52 -6.90 -18.06 -3.32
N PRO A 53 -5.89 -18.08 -4.21
CA PRO A 53 -4.88 -17.03 -4.25
C PRO A 53 -5.44 -15.80 -4.97
N LEU A 54 -5.42 -14.64 -4.29
CA LEU A 54 -5.77 -13.35 -4.88
C LEU A 54 -4.51 -12.53 -5.09
N LYS A 55 -4.20 -12.24 -6.36
CA LYS A 55 -3.12 -11.32 -6.73
C LYS A 55 -3.70 -9.91 -6.87
N TYR A 56 -3.20 -8.98 -6.07
CA TYR A 56 -3.53 -7.56 -6.20
C TYR A 56 -2.46 -6.88 -7.05
N ASP A 57 -2.81 -6.59 -8.30
CA ASP A 57 -1.97 -5.81 -9.20
C ASP A 57 -2.08 -4.31 -8.90
N ASN A 58 -1.18 -3.52 -9.48
CA ASN A 58 -1.26 -2.06 -9.38
C ASN A 58 -2.56 -1.56 -10.02
N LEU A 59 -3.18 -0.56 -9.38
CA LEU A 59 -4.40 0.06 -9.87
C LEU A 59 -4.22 0.58 -11.30
N GLY A 60 -5.09 0.16 -12.21
CA GLY A 60 -5.30 0.74 -13.53
C GLY A 60 -5.96 2.12 -13.46
N LEU A 61 -6.16 2.75 -14.63
CA LEU A 61 -6.71 4.10 -14.71
C LEU A 61 -8.11 4.19 -14.08
N GLU A 62 -9.01 3.29 -14.48
CA GLU A 62 -10.40 3.27 -14.00
C GLU A 62 -10.48 2.97 -12.49
N GLU A 63 -9.62 2.06 -12.00
CA GLU A 63 -9.56 1.70 -10.59
C GLU A 63 -9.04 2.87 -9.76
N ARG A 64 -7.98 3.58 -10.22
CA ARG A 64 -7.52 4.82 -9.59
C ARG A 64 -8.60 5.88 -9.57
N ARG A 65 -9.34 6.05 -10.68
CA ARG A 65 -10.47 6.99 -10.74
C ARG A 65 -11.53 6.65 -9.70
N SER A 66 -11.91 5.38 -9.58
CA SER A 66 -12.86 4.91 -8.58
C SER A 66 -12.36 5.17 -7.15
N VAL A 67 -11.09 4.89 -6.86
CA VAL A 67 -10.49 5.16 -5.55
C VAL A 67 -10.50 6.67 -5.24
N TRP A 68 -10.14 7.52 -6.19
CA TRP A 68 -10.21 8.97 -6.04
C TRP A 68 -11.65 9.44 -5.74
N GLN A 69 -12.63 9.01 -6.52
CA GLN A 69 -14.04 9.38 -6.31
C GLN A 69 -14.52 8.94 -4.92
N ASN A 70 -14.26 7.69 -4.54
CA ASN A 70 -14.71 7.15 -3.27
C ASN A 70 -14.04 7.83 -2.06
N THR A 71 -12.78 8.25 -2.22
CA THR A 71 -12.05 8.92 -1.16
C THR A 71 -12.49 10.39 -1.04
N LEU A 72 -12.65 11.10 -2.16
CA LEU A 72 -13.12 12.49 -2.20
C LEU A 72 -14.56 12.64 -1.73
N LYS A 73 -15.45 11.69 -2.07
CA LYS A 73 -16.82 11.63 -1.53
C LYS A 73 -16.90 11.53 -0.01
N ARG A 74 -15.82 11.10 0.64
CA ARG A 74 -15.72 10.99 2.10
C ARG A 74 -14.98 12.14 2.74
N ALA A 75 -14.45 13.06 1.93
CA ALA A 75 -13.66 14.21 2.36
C ALA A 75 -14.53 15.47 2.46
N ASP A 76 -15.72 15.33 3.06
CA ASP A 76 -16.61 16.45 3.29
C ASP A 76 -16.05 17.35 4.40
N THR A 77 -16.25 18.64 4.22
CA THR A 77 -15.93 19.66 5.22
C THR A 77 -17.23 20.30 5.70
N PRO A 78 -17.21 21.05 6.82
CA PRO A 78 -18.37 21.87 7.22
C PRO A 78 -18.82 22.87 6.15
N HIS A 79 -17.95 23.16 5.17
CA HIS A 79 -18.17 24.13 4.10
C HIS A 79 -18.59 23.47 2.78
N GLY A 80 -18.87 22.16 2.79
CA GLY A 80 -19.34 21.40 1.64
C GLY A 80 -18.43 20.22 1.27
N GLY A 81 -18.90 19.45 0.30
CA GLY A 81 -18.15 18.33 -0.27
C GLY A 81 -17.04 18.78 -1.21
N ALA A 82 -16.16 17.84 -1.58
CA ALA A 82 -15.02 18.13 -2.43
C ALA A 82 -15.44 18.69 -3.81
N CYS A 83 -14.89 19.86 -4.17
CA CYS A 83 -15.08 20.52 -5.46
C CYS A 83 -13.83 20.35 -6.33
N ILE A 84 -13.72 19.20 -7.00
CA ILE A 84 -12.63 18.89 -7.93
C ILE A 84 -13.09 19.16 -9.35
N LYS A 85 -12.39 20.02 -10.09
CA LYS A 85 -12.76 20.42 -11.46
C LYS A 85 -12.36 19.37 -12.49
N ASP A 86 -11.18 18.79 -12.34
CA ASP A 86 -10.67 17.79 -13.28
C ASP A 86 -10.05 16.60 -12.54
N LEU A 87 -10.87 15.57 -12.34
CA LEU A 87 -10.43 14.29 -11.80
C LEU A 87 -9.44 13.56 -12.74
N GLY A 88 -9.48 13.86 -14.04
CA GLY A 88 -8.60 13.26 -15.04
C GLY A 88 -7.12 13.56 -14.74
N SER A 89 -6.79 14.84 -14.52
CA SER A 89 -5.43 15.26 -14.13
C SER A 89 -4.92 14.54 -12.87
N LEU A 90 -5.77 14.30 -11.87
CA LEU A 90 -5.41 13.61 -10.62
C LEU A 90 -5.12 12.11 -10.81
N THR A 91 -5.62 11.51 -11.89
CA THR A 91 -5.41 10.08 -12.20
C THR A 91 -4.19 9.81 -13.07
N ALA A 92 -3.56 10.87 -13.62
CA ALA A 92 -2.37 10.77 -14.44
C ALA A 92 -1.14 10.28 -13.64
N PRO A 93 -0.90 10.74 -12.41
CA PRO A 93 0.08 10.09 -11.52
C PRO A 93 -0.29 8.63 -11.24
N LYS A 94 0.68 7.71 -11.35
CA LYS A 94 0.51 6.28 -11.03
C LYS A 94 0.57 6.03 -9.51
N LEU A 95 -0.33 6.66 -8.77
CA LEU A 95 -0.43 6.48 -7.33
C LEU A 95 -1.17 5.18 -6.98
N ASN A 96 -0.71 4.52 -5.93
CA ASN A 96 -1.45 3.40 -5.34
C ASN A 96 -2.59 3.91 -4.44
N GLY A 97 -3.49 3.01 -4.04
CA GLY A 97 -4.68 3.40 -3.27
C GLY A 97 -4.37 3.99 -1.89
N TRP A 98 -3.22 3.63 -1.30
CA TRP A 98 -2.78 4.21 -0.02
C TRP A 98 -2.28 5.65 -0.21
N GLN A 99 -1.47 5.90 -1.23
CA GLN A 99 -1.00 7.25 -1.57
C GLN A 99 -2.17 8.18 -1.87
N ILE A 100 -3.15 7.74 -2.65
CA ILE A 100 -4.37 8.53 -2.93
C ILE A 100 -5.09 8.92 -1.63
N LYS A 101 -5.28 7.96 -0.72
CA LYS A 101 -5.91 8.22 0.58
C LYS A 101 -5.16 9.25 1.41
N ASN A 102 -3.84 9.17 1.46
CA ASN A 102 -3.02 10.11 2.22
C ASN A 102 -3.06 11.52 1.63
N VAL A 103 -2.97 11.63 0.30
CA VAL A 103 -3.07 12.92 -0.39
C VAL A 103 -4.42 13.57 -0.09
N VAL A 104 -5.52 12.82 -0.20
CA VAL A 104 -6.85 13.35 0.14
C VAL A 104 -6.96 13.73 1.60
N ALA A 105 -6.39 12.95 2.52
CA ALA A 105 -6.40 13.28 3.95
C ALA A 105 -5.63 14.58 4.26
N ALA A 106 -4.46 14.76 3.64
CA ALA A 106 -3.69 16.00 3.77
C ALA A 106 -4.44 17.20 3.18
N ALA A 107 -4.98 17.05 1.97
CA ALA A 107 -5.79 18.09 1.32
C ALA A 107 -7.04 18.45 2.13
N HIS A 108 -7.67 17.46 2.76
CA HIS A 108 -8.81 17.66 3.65
C HIS A 108 -8.44 18.45 4.89
N ALA A 109 -7.31 18.13 5.53
CA ALA A 109 -6.81 18.90 6.66
C ALA A 109 -6.50 20.37 6.29
N LEU A 110 -5.88 20.60 5.13
CA LEU A 110 -5.61 21.95 4.60
C LEU A 110 -6.91 22.72 4.35
N ALA A 111 -7.90 22.08 3.75
CA ALA A 111 -9.21 22.69 3.48
C ALA A 111 -9.97 23.02 4.77
N MET A 112 -9.92 22.13 5.77
CA MET A 112 -10.49 22.38 7.10
C MET A 112 -9.84 23.59 7.78
N GLN A 113 -8.52 23.73 7.70
CA GLN A 113 -7.82 24.91 8.23
C GLN A 113 -8.22 26.20 7.49
N GLY A 114 -8.45 26.11 6.18
CA GLY A 114 -8.87 27.23 5.33
C GLY A 114 -10.37 27.55 5.37
N ASN A 115 -11.18 26.84 6.18
CA ASN A 115 -12.64 26.96 6.18
C ASN A 115 -13.27 26.87 4.78
N ALA A 116 -12.79 25.92 3.98
CA ALA A 116 -13.21 25.74 2.60
C ALA A 116 -13.47 24.25 2.30
N PRO A 117 -14.25 23.93 1.26
CA PRO A 117 -14.29 22.58 0.72
C PRO A 117 -12.93 22.17 0.15
N VAL A 118 -12.70 20.86 0.01
CA VAL A 118 -11.51 20.35 -0.68
C VAL A 118 -11.57 20.77 -2.15
N THR A 119 -10.47 21.29 -2.69
CA THR A 119 -10.38 21.82 -4.06
C THR A 119 -9.13 21.27 -4.74
N ASP A 120 -9.02 21.46 -6.06
CA ASP A 120 -7.84 21.07 -6.83
C ASP A 120 -6.54 21.65 -6.25
N GLN A 121 -6.58 22.87 -5.68
CA GLN A 121 -5.41 23.52 -5.08
C GLN A 121 -4.90 22.78 -3.84
N HIS A 122 -5.80 22.34 -2.96
CA HIS A 122 -5.45 21.56 -1.77
C HIS A 122 -4.82 20.22 -2.15
N ILE A 123 -5.36 19.57 -3.18
CA ILE A 123 -4.86 18.29 -3.68
C ILE A 123 -3.48 18.45 -4.32
N GLN A 124 -3.29 19.47 -5.16
CA GLN A 124 -2.00 19.73 -5.80
C GLN A 124 -0.92 20.02 -4.77
N LEU A 125 -1.21 20.86 -3.77
CA LEU A 125 -0.26 21.14 -2.69
C LEU A 125 0.11 19.87 -1.91
N ALA A 126 -0.87 19.01 -1.61
CA ALA A 126 -0.61 17.73 -0.93
C ALA A 126 0.23 16.77 -1.79
N LEU A 127 0.04 16.78 -3.12
CA LEU A 127 0.85 16.00 -4.06
C LEU A 127 2.29 16.51 -4.10
N ASP A 128 2.48 17.82 -4.21
CA ASP A 128 3.80 18.45 -4.31
C ASP A 128 4.65 18.15 -3.06
N VAL A 129 4.06 18.33 -1.87
CA VAL A 129 4.72 18.01 -0.59
C VAL A 129 5.04 16.52 -0.49
N SER A 130 4.12 15.65 -0.93
CA SER A 130 4.36 14.20 -0.92
C SER A 130 5.50 13.79 -1.86
N GLU A 131 5.58 14.42 -3.03
CA GLU A 131 6.64 14.16 -4.01
C GLU A 131 8.00 14.64 -3.51
N GLU A 132 8.07 15.82 -2.90
CA GLU A 132 9.29 16.35 -2.28
C GLU A 132 9.79 15.44 -1.16
N PHE A 133 8.90 15.00 -0.26
CA PHE A 133 9.26 14.08 0.81
C PHE A 133 9.79 12.74 0.28
N ILE A 134 9.15 12.18 -0.75
CA ILE A 134 9.63 10.93 -1.37
C ILE A 134 11.02 11.11 -1.99
N LYS A 135 11.26 12.23 -2.69
CA LYS A 135 12.57 12.55 -3.27
C LYS A 135 13.64 12.66 -2.20
N GLU A 136 13.34 13.28 -1.07
CA GLU A 136 14.27 13.39 0.06
C GLU A 136 14.50 12.03 0.74
N PHE A 137 13.45 11.25 0.96
CA PHE A 137 13.54 9.94 1.61
C PHE A 137 14.42 8.95 0.84
N TYR A 138 14.36 8.98 -0.50
CA TYR A 138 15.20 8.14 -1.37
C TYR A 138 16.52 8.81 -1.77
N ARG A 139 16.84 10.00 -1.25
CA ARG A 139 18.14 10.64 -1.51
C ARG A 139 19.24 9.74 -0.95
N PRO A 140 20.18 9.24 -1.77
CA PRO A 140 21.30 8.48 -1.26
C PRO A 140 22.12 9.37 -0.31
N PRO A 141 22.67 8.82 0.78
CA PRO A 141 23.51 9.60 1.68
C PRO A 141 24.66 10.22 0.86
N GLU A 142 24.88 11.53 1.03
CA GLU A 142 26.01 12.21 0.42
C GLU A 142 27.27 11.43 0.77
N ARG A 143 28.05 11.05 -0.25
CA ARG A 143 29.33 10.36 -0.05
C ARG A 143 30.27 11.32 0.69
N MET A 144 30.29 11.22 2.00
CA MET A 144 31.20 11.94 2.88
C MET A 144 32.57 11.23 2.85
N TYR A 145 33.27 11.31 1.73
CA TYR A 145 34.70 11.00 1.63
C TYR A 145 35.34 11.92 0.60
N SER A 146 35.97 12.98 1.11
CA SER A 146 37.20 13.55 0.52
C SER A 146 38.39 12.81 1.10
#